data_AF-G9MXC5-F1
#
_entry.id   AF-G9MXC5-F1
#
_cell.length_a   1.000
_cell.length_b   1.000
_cell.length_c   1.000
_cell.angle_alpha   90.00
_cell.angle_beta   90.00
_cell.angle_gamma   90.00
#
_symmetry.space_group_name_H-M   'P 1'
#
loop_
_entity.id
_entity.type
_entity.pdbx_description
1 polymer ?
#
loop_
_entity_poly.entity_id
_entity_poly.type
_entity_poly.pdbx_seq_one_letter_code
_entity_poly.pdbx_strand_id
1 'polypeptide(L)'
;MQFSLAIAASVLASTASAVITGTNQNGSIFMFGNPAPARNLLYNYGACGLSTYFPGKVPASMPLVAMPAGVFDKYGSAQHNTLCGKIITISRNGVTRQAAIADRNLSADNSIDMTLDLWQAFGGHDNDGSLIRGFSWSIAN
;
A
#
# COMPACT_ATOMS: atom_id res chain seq x y z
N MET A 1 -35.96 -50.01 -17.94
CA MET A 1 -35.01 -49.42 -16.97
C MET A 1 -34.21 -48.36 -17.69
N GLN A 2 -34.44 -47.08 -17.41
CA GLN A 2 -33.58 -45.99 -17.88
C GLN A 2 -33.57 -44.93 -16.78
N PHE A 3 -32.52 -44.96 -15.96
CA PHE A 3 -32.21 -43.91 -15.01
C PHE A 3 -31.38 -42.85 -15.75
N SER A 4 -31.99 -41.70 -16.04
CA SER A 4 -31.27 -40.53 -16.52
C SER A 4 -30.59 -39.86 -15.32
N LEU A 5 -29.26 -40.00 -15.22
CA LEU A 5 -28.45 -39.19 -14.32
C LEU A 5 -28.28 -37.80 -14.94
N ALA A 6 -28.96 -36.81 -14.38
CA ALA A 6 -28.64 -35.41 -14.62
C ALA A 6 -27.43 -35.04 -13.76
N ILE A 7 -26.28 -34.80 -14.40
CA ILE A 7 -25.06 -34.31 -13.74
C ILE A 7 -25.23 -32.80 -13.58
N ALA A 8 -25.54 -32.37 -12.36
CA ALA A 8 -25.53 -30.96 -11.99
C ALA A 8 -24.08 -30.47 -11.87
N ALA A 9 -23.60 -29.74 -12.88
CA ALA A 9 -22.34 -29.02 -12.80
C ALA A 9 -22.54 -27.75 -11.96
N SER A 10 -22.17 -27.80 -10.70
CA SER A 10 -22.07 -26.62 -9.83
C SER A 10 -20.86 -25.80 -10.25
N VAL A 11 -21.11 -24.73 -11.01
CA VAL A 11 -20.10 -23.71 -11.32
C VAL A 11 -19.81 -22.92 -10.03
N LEU A 12 -18.75 -23.30 -9.32
CA LEU A 12 -18.15 -22.44 -8.31
C LEU A 12 -17.48 -21.26 -9.03
N ALA A 13 -18.21 -20.17 -9.21
CA ALA A 13 -17.63 -18.89 -9.57
C ALA A 13 -16.82 -18.36 -8.37
N SER A 14 -15.53 -18.67 -8.36
CA SER A 14 -14.56 -18.01 -7.49
C SER A 14 -14.52 -16.53 -7.85
N THR A 15 -15.08 -15.67 -7.01
CA THR A 15 -14.93 -14.22 -7.11
C THR A 15 -13.49 -13.87 -6.72
N ALA A 16 -12.56 -13.93 -7.66
CA ALA A 16 -11.22 -13.42 -7.44
C ALA A 16 -11.31 -11.91 -7.13
N SER A 17 -10.92 -11.50 -5.92
CA SER A 17 -10.79 -10.08 -5.58
C SER A 17 -9.90 -9.39 -6.61
N ALA A 18 -10.40 -8.30 -7.21
CA ALA A 18 -9.64 -7.54 -8.19
C ALA A 18 -8.38 -6.94 -7.55
N VAL A 19 -7.20 -7.38 -7.96
CA VAL A 19 -5.93 -6.82 -7.46
C VAL A 19 -5.70 -5.45 -8.10
N ILE A 20 -5.51 -4.43 -7.27
CA ILE A 20 -5.16 -3.08 -7.76
C ILE A 20 -3.65 -3.06 -7.95
N THR A 21 -3.18 -2.60 -9.11
CA THR A 21 -1.74 -2.62 -9.44
C THR A 21 -1.27 -1.30 -10.05
N GLY A 22 0.03 -1.03 -9.91
CA GLY A 22 0.72 0.04 -10.65
C GLY A 22 2.15 -0.34 -10.98
N THR A 23 2.70 0.33 -11.99
CA THR A 23 4.09 0.14 -12.46
C THR A 23 4.74 1.49 -12.75
N ASN A 24 6.07 1.49 -12.90
CA ASN A 24 6.88 2.69 -13.15
C ASN A 24 6.60 3.83 -12.14
N GLN A 25 6.33 3.46 -10.90
CA GLN A 25 5.98 4.36 -9.82
C GLN A 25 7.26 4.94 -9.20
N ASN A 26 7.27 6.23 -8.89
CA ASN A 26 8.35 6.84 -8.10
C ASN A 26 8.17 6.48 -6.63
N GLY A 27 9.28 6.41 -5.89
CA GLY A 27 9.30 6.35 -4.44
C GLY A 27 10.21 7.43 -3.88
N SER A 28 9.87 7.89 -2.69
CA SER A 28 10.59 8.90 -1.91
C SER A 28 10.55 8.53 -0.44
N ILE A 29 11.38 9.20 0.34
CA ILE A 29 11.39 9.08 1.79
C ILE A 29 10.47 10.13 2.41
N PHE A 30 9.59 9.69 3.30
CA PHE A 30 8.70 10.57 4.06
C PHE A 30 9.46 11.39 5.10
N MET A 31 10.37 10.73 5.84
CA MET A 31 11.12 11.35 6.92
C MET A 31 12.43 10.59 7.18
N PHE A 32 13.51 11.34 7.41
CA PHE A 32 14.84 10.84 7.74
C PHE A 32 14.94 10.33 9.19
N GLY A 33 15.98 9.55 9.47
CA GLY A 33 16.27 9.02 10.80
C GLY A 33 15.35 7.88 11.23
N ASN A 34 15.09 7.77 12.53
CA ASN A 34 14.37 6.62 13.09
C ASN A 34 12.98 6.43 12.43
N PRO A 35 12.65 5.24 11.90
CA PRO A 35 11.35 4.99 11.27
C PRO A 35 10.17 5.01 12.25
N ALA A 36 10.39 4.79 13.55
CA ALA A 36 9.30 4.73 14.54
C ALA A 36 8.53 6.07 14.66
N PRO A 37 9.19 7.24 14.78
CA PRO A 37 8.51 8.53 14.66
C PRO A 37 7.71 8.71 13.36
N ALA A 38 8.24 8.28 12.21
CA ALA A 38 7.54 8.38 10.91
C ALA A 38 6.24 7.55 10.92
N ARG A 39 6.33 6.31 11.40
CA ARG A 39 5.16 5.43 11.54
C ARG A 39 4.16 6.01 12.53
N ASN A 40 4.61 6.59 13.63
CA ASN A 40 3.71 7.23 14.60
C ASN A 40 2.96 8.42 14.00
N LEU A 41 3.64 9.25 13.19
CA LEU A 41 3.00 10.37 12.50
C LEU A 41 1.96 9.89 11.49
N LEU A 42 2.34 8.97 10.60
CA LEU A 42 1.44 8.40 9.59
C LEU A 42 0.24 7.67 10.23
N TYR A 43 0.46 6.93 11.31
CA TYR A 43 -0.59 6.18 12.00
C TYR A 43 -1.63 7.09 12.67
N ASN A 44 -1.18 8.18 13.29
CA ASN A 44 -2.07 9.06 14.07
C ASN A 44 -2.64 10.24 13.27
N TYR A 45 -1.91 10.73 12.27
CA TYR A 45 -2.21 12.00 11.60
C TYR A 45 -2.24 11.91 10.07
N GLY A 46 -1.88 10.76 9.48
CA GLY A 46 -2.07 10.55 8.06
C GLY A 46 -3.54 10.62 7.66
N ALA A 47 -3.83 10.89 6.39
CA ALA A 47 -5.17 11.08 5.85
C ALA A 47 -6.13 9.93 6.17
N CYS A 48 -5.63 8.70 6.38
CA CYS A 48 -6.46 7.58 6.76
C CYS A 48 -6.93 7.61 8.23
N GLY A 49 -6.25 8.35 9.10
CA GLY A 49 -6.53 8.40 10.54
C GLY A 49 -6.55 7.00 11.18
N LEU A 50 -5.53 6.18 10.89
CA LEU A 50 -5.52 4.75 11.24
C LEU A 50 -5.79 4.48 12.72
N SER A 51 -5.21 5.29 13.61
CA SER A 51 -5.42 5.16 15.06
C SER A 51 -6.88 5.26 15.50
N THR A 52 -7.69 6.02 14.76
CA THR A 52 -9.08 6.34 15.09
C THR A 52 -10.06 5.46 14.32
N TYR A 53 -9.85 5.31 13.01
CA TYR A 53 -10.82 4.67 12.12
C TYR A 53 -10.48 3.21 11.78
N PHE A 54 -9.23 2.79 12.00
CA PHE A 54 -8.75 1.44 11.70
C PHE A 54 -7.96 0.80 12.87
N PRO A 55 -8.42 0.93 14.13
CA PRO A 55 -7.64 0.49 15.29
C PRO A 55 -7.35 -1.02 15.23
N GLY A 56 -6.09 -1.38 15.43
CA GLY A 56 -5.64 -2.78 15.45
C GLY A 56 -5.65 -3.50 14.09
N LYS A 57 -5.96 -2.79 12.99
CA LYS A 57 -5.93 -3.38 11.63
C LYS A 57 -4.53 -3.45 11.03
N VAL A 58 -3.64 -2.57 11.47
CA VAL A 58 -2.25 -2.49 11.00
C VAL A 58 -1.33 -2.86 12.16
N PRO A 59 -0.43 -3.86 12.01
CA PRO A 59 0.56 -4.17 13.04
C PRO A 59 1.45 -2.96 13.35
N ALA A 60 1.76 -2.71 14.63
CA ALA A 60 2.53 -1.54 15.04
C ALA A 60 3.94 -1.45 14.43
N SER A 61 4.53 -2.58 14.06
CA SER A 61 5.84 -2.65 13.42
C SER A 61 5.80 -2.57 11.88
N MET A 62 4.61 -2.59 11.28
CA MET A 62 4.43 -2.54 9.83
C MET A 62 4.96 -1.21 9.28
N PRO A 63 5.80 -1.21 8.22
CA PRO A 63 6.14 0.00 7.49
C PRO A 63 4.88 0.67 6.97
N LEU A 64 4.82 2.01 7.02
CA LEU A 64 3.67 2.77 6.53
C LEU A 64 4.07 3.58 5.30
N VAL A 65 3.12 3.80 4.40
CA VAL A 65 3.34 4.63 3.22
C VAL A 65 2.24 5.65 3.01
N ALA A 66 2.60 6.76 2.36
CA ALA A 66 1.64 7.66 1.73
C ALA A 66 1.57 7.37 0.23
N MET A 67 0.38 7.10 -0.29
CA MET A 67 0.17 6.80 -1.70
C MET A 67 0.07 8.09 -2.52
N PRO A 68 0.60 8.13 -3.76
CA PRO A 68 0.48 9.32 -4.61
C PRO A 68 -0.99 9.68 -4.84
N ALA A 69 -1.31 10.98 -4.76
CA ALA A 69 -2.67 11.50 -4.88
C ALA A 69 -3.42 10.98 -6.12
N GLY A 70 -2.75 10.92 -7.28
CA GLY A 70 -3.34 10.42 -8.53
C GLY A 70 -3.75 8.93 -8.50
N VAL A 71 -3.26 8.16 -7.52
CA VAL A 71 -3.74 6.82 -7.23
C VAL A 71 -4.74 6.87 -6.09
N PHE A 72 -4.37 7.46 -4.95
CA PHE A 72 -5.17 7.47 -3.73
C PHE A 72 -6.59 8.01 -3.99
N ASP A 73 -6.72 9.15 -4.66
CA ASP A 73 -7.99 9.87 -4.83
C ASP A 73 -9.02 9.11 -5.67
N LYS A 74 -8.59 8.12 -6.46
CA LYS A 74 -9.50 7.25 -7.24
C LYS A 74 -10.36 6.35 -6.35
N TYR A 75 -9.96 6.17 -5.09
CA TYR A 75 -10.53 5.18 -4.18
C TYR A 75 -11.25 5.80 -2.97
N GLY A 76 -11.40 7.13 -2.97
CA GLY A 76 -12.09 7.90 -1.94
C GLY A 76 -11.20 9.00 -1.35
N SER A 77 -11.64 9.57 -0.23
CA SER A 77 -10.95 10.67 0.45
C SER A 77 -10.76 10.35 1.93
N ALA A 78 -9.56 10.66 2.44
CA ALA A 78 -9.18 10.52 3.85
C ALA A 78 -9.59 9.16 4.44
N GLN A 79 -10.23 9.13 5.61
CA GLN A 79 -10.66 7.92 6.30
C GLN A 79 -11.72 7.09 5.55
N HIS A 80 -12.37 7.66 4.53
CA HIS A 80 -13.34 6.95 3.68
C HIS A 80 -12.70 6.36 2.43
N ASN A 81 -11.37 6.45 2.29
CA ASN A 81 -10.66 5.85 1.18
C ASN A 81 -10.56 4.32 1.37
N THR A 82 -10.97 3.57 0.34
CA THR A 82 -10.99 2.10 0.41
C THR A 82 -9.59 1.46 0.46
N LEU A 83 -8.51 2.22 0.21
CA LEU A 83 -7.14 1.74 0.35
C LEU A 83 -6.61 1.87 1.79
N CYS A 84 -7.25 2.66 2.65
CA CYS A 84 -6.75 2.93 3.99
C CYS A 84 -6.60 1.64 4.82
N GLY A 85 -5.42 1.46 5.41
CA GLY A 85 -5.07 0.28 6.19
C GLY A 85 -4.85 -1.00 5.37
N LYS A 86 -5.05 -0.97 4.04
CA LYS A 86 -4.70 -2.11 3.18
C LYS A 86 -3.20 -2.27 3.08
N ILE A 87 -2.78 -3.52 2.86
CA ILE A 87 -1.39 -3.87 2.64
C ILE A 87 -1.05 -3.72 1.16
N ILE A 88 -0.05 -2.89 0.88
CA ILE A 88 0.58 -2.76 -0.42
C ILE A 88 1.83 -3.63 -0.45
N THR A 89 1.97 -4.42 -1.52
CA THR A 89 3.22 -5.11 -1.85
C THR A 89 3.94 -4.29 -2.90
N ILE A 90 5.19 -3.89 -2.62
CA ILE A 90 6.01 -3.02 -3.47
C ILE A 90 7.23 -3.82 -3.92
N SER A 91 7.55 -3.77 -5.20
CA SER A 91 8.67 -4.51 -5.79
C SER A 91 9.52 -3.65 -6.73
N ARG A 92 10.84 -3.83 -6.64
CA ARG A 92 11.84 -3.20 -7.51
C ARG A 92 13.15 -3.99 -7.48
N ASN A 93 13.77 -4.23 -8.64
CA ASN A 93 15.08 -4.88 -8.77
C ASN A 93 15.24 -6.17 -7.94
N GLY A 94 14.22 -7.03 -7.96
CA GLY A 94 14.23 -8.30 -7.21
C GLY A 94 13.96 -8.17 -5.71
N VAL A 95 13.84 -6.96 -5.16
CA VAL A 95 13.40 -6.73 -3.79
C VAL A 95 11.88 -6.57 -3.76
N THR A 96 11.23 -7.30 -2.84
CA THR A 96 9.80 -7.15 -2.54
C THR A 96 9.62 -6.89 -1.05
N ARG A 97 8.78 -5.91 -0.72
CA ARG A 97 8.43 -5.53 0.65
C ARG A 97 6.94 -5.22 0.76
N GLN A 98 6.44 -5.25 1.99
CA GLN A 98 5.07 -4.91 2.31
C GLN A 98 5.02 -3.71 3.24
N ALA A 99 3.97 -2.92 3.10
CA ALA A 99 3.65 -1.78 3.94
C ALA A 99 2.13 -1.61 4.03
N ALA A 100 1.66 -0.84 5.01
CA ALA A 100 0.27 -0.42 5.06
C ALA A 100 0.10 1.01 4.54
N ILE A 101 -1.01 1.24 3.83
CA ILE A 101 -1.36 2.56 3.32
C ILE A 101 -1.96 3.38 4.46
N ALA A 102 -1.31 4.48 4.80
CA ALA A 102 -1.68 5.32 5.95
C ALA A 102 -2.04 6.76 5.56
N ASP A 103 -1.60 7.21 4.39
CA ASP A 103 -1.71 8.61 4.01
C ASP A 103 -1.73 8.81 2.49
N ARG A 104 -1.92 10.07 2.09
CA ARG A 104 -1.92 10.57 0.72
C ARG A 104 -0.74 11.51 0.52
N ASN A 105 0.09 11.21 -0.48
CA ASN A 105 1.18 12.08 -0.90
C ASN A 105 0.72 13.08 -1.96
N LEU A 106 0.85 14.37 -1.67
CA LEU A 106 0.53 15.49 -2.54
C LEU A 106 1.71 16.00 -3.38
N SER A 107 2.89 15.41 -3.25
CA SER A 107 4.09 15.80 -3.99
C SER A 107 3.87 15.75 -5.51
N ALA A 108 4.47 16.71 -6.22
CA ALA A 108 4.50 16.76 -7.68
C ALA A 108 5.29 15.58 -8.29
N ASP A 109 6.12 14.90 -7.50
CA ASP A 109 6.91 13.75 -7.96
C ASP A 109 6.05 12.50 -8.20
N ASN A 110 4.76 12.55 -7.82
CA ASN A 110 3.81 11.46 -7.92
C ASN A 110 4.45 10.17 -7.40
N SER A 111 4.88 10.17 -6.14
CA SER A 111 5.67 9.11 -5.51
C SER A 111 4.94 8.43 -4.35
N ILE A 112 5.34 7.19 -4.05
CA ILE A 112 5.01 6.52 -2.78
C ILE A 112 6.02 7.02 -1.74
N ASP A 113 5.55 7.74 -0.71
CA ASP A 113 6.40 8.18 0.41
C ASP A 113 6.53 7.06 1.43
N MET A 114 7.77 6.70 1.74
CA MET A 114 8.11 5.53 2.54
C MET A 114 8.78 5.92 3.85
N THR A 115 8.55 5.15 4.91
CA THR A 115 9.39 5.22 6.11
C THR A 115 10.83 4.75 5.79
N LEU A 116 11.82 5.25 6.54
CA LEU A 116 13.24 5.04 6.24
C LEU A 116 13.62 3.55 6.05
N ASP A 117 13.07 2.66 6.85
CA ASP A 117 13.34 1.22 6.77
C ASP A 117 12.89 0.59 5.44
N LEU A 118 11.76 1.03 4.91
CA LEU A 118 11.26 0.59 3.62
C LEU A 118 12.05 1.25 2.48
N TRP A 119 12.37 2.53 2.61
CA TRP A 119 13.23 3.27 1.68
C TRP A 119 14.60 2.60 1.50
N GLN A 120 15.27 2.30 2.62
CA GLN A 120 16.57 1.64 2.64
C GLN A 120 16.52 0.22 2.09
N ALA A 121 15.44 -0.53 2.32
CA ALA A 121 15.27 -1.84 1.73
C ALA A 121 15.31 -1.82 0.19
N PHE A 122 14.98 -0.69 -0.45
CA PHE A 122 15.03 -0.52 -1.90
C PHE A 122 16.30 0.18 -2.41
N GLY A 123 17.29 0.38 -1.54
CA GLY A 123 18.59 0.97 -1.87
C GLY A 123 18.67 2.49 -1.62
N GLY A 124 17.68 3.06 -0.95
CA GLY A 124 17.73 4.44 -0.47
C GLY A 124 18.70 4.60 0.71
N HIS A 125 19.12 5.83 0.98
CA HIS A 125 19.98 6.15 2.12
C HIS A 125 19.29 7.13 3.08
N ASP A 126 19.69 7.09 4.35
CA ASP A 126 19.25 8.12 5.29
C ASP A 126 19.88 9.46 4.93
N ASN A 127 19.15 10.56 5.13
CA ASN A 127 19.50 11.91 4.68
C ASN A 127 19.67 12.04 3.15
N ASP A 128 19.13 11.11 2.37
CA ASP A 128 19.04 11.20 0.92
C ASP A 128 17.58 11.35 0.48
N GLY A 129 17.22 12.55 0.06
CA GLY A 129 15.90 12.91 -0.47
C GLY A 129 15.74 12.64 -1.98
N SER A 130 16.59 11.79 -2.57
CA SER A 130 16.47 11.42 -3.97
C SER A 130 15.16 10.68 -4.29
N LEU A 131 14.86 10.56 -5.58
CA LEU A 131 13.76 9.72 -6.05
C LEU A 131 14.31 8.37 -6.51
N ILE A 132 13.73 7.29 -5.99
CA ILE A 132 13.92 5.96 -6.55
C ILE A 132 12.79 5.71 -7.54
N ARG A 133 13.15 5.47 -8.80
CA ARG A 133 12.18 5.27 -9.89
C ARG A 133 11.97 3.80 -10.21
N GLY A 134 10.83 3.49 -10.83
CA GLY A 134 10.57 2.18 -11.42
C GLY A 134 9.99 1.15 -10.46
N PHE A 135 9.27 1.57 -9.43
CA PHE A 135 8.55 0.64 -8.56
C PHE A 135 7.36 0.02 -9.29
N SER A 136 7.11 -1.25 -9.00
CA SER A 136 5.84 -1.92 -9.24
C SER A 136 5.16 -2.17 -7.90
N TRP A 137 3.83 -2.19 -7.87
CA TRP A 137 3.09 -2.43 -6.64
C TRP A 137 1.75 -3.08 -6.90
N SER A 138 1.24 -3.76 -5.87
CA SER A 138 -0.08 -4.39 -5.87
C SER A 138 -0.75 -4.30 -4.50
N ILE A 139 -2.07 -4.15 -4.48
CA ILE A 139 -2.92 -4.15 -3.28
C ILE A 139 -3.99 -5.21 -3.50
N ALA A 140 -4.02 -6.22 -2.62
CA ALA A 140 -5.09 -7.22 -2.64
C ALA A 140 -6.39 -6.57 -2.14
N ASN A 141 -7.49 -6.76 -2.87
CA ASN A 141 -8.79 -6.19 -2.49
C ASN A 141 -9.54 -7.01 -1.46
#